data_AF-A0AAJ6ZV31-F1
#
_entry.id   AF-A0AAJ6ZV31-F1
#
_cell.length_a   1.000
_cell.length_b   1.000
_cell.length_c   1.000
_cell.angle_alpha   90.00
_cell.angle_beta   90.00
_cell.angle_gamma   90.00
#
_symmetry.space_group_name_H-M   'P 1'
#
loop_
_entity.id
_entity.type
_entity.pdbx_description
1 polymer ?
#
loop_
_entity_poly.entity_id
_entity_poly.type
_entity_poly.pdbx_seq_one_letter_code
_entity_poly.pdbx_strand_id
1 'polypeptide(L)'
;MSVLEKVQRDNDSTFKSSLLLLRLGTLVVLACMLTVHLRSLRLFRWEQSVTGGVVITYCIAVLGLALCAGSTNCRGHAIQAYLCGTGAALLAVNAGVIYRRWKSASQLTHVVAELLGVLGVPLKRQVVIKVSLSAIAATCLLVDLFFAPYFSRDRGLSNSNSS
;
A
#
# COMPACT_ATOMS: atom_id res chain seq x y z
N MET A 1 -16.46 -35.16 -16.70
CA MET A 1 -15.67 -34.14 -15.98
C MET A 1 -14.62 -34.89 -15.17
N SER A 2 -13.37 -34.80 -15.59
CA SER A 2 -12.27 -35.63 -15.07
C SER A 2 -11.84 -35.16 -13.67
N VAL A 3 -11.26 -36.05 -12.85
CA VAL A 3 -10.72 -35.71 -11.52
C VAL A 3 -9.68 -34.58 -11.62
N LEU A 4 -8.93 -34.54 -12.71
CA LEU A 4 -7.97 -33.49 -13.03
C LEU A 4 -8.62 -32.11 -13.22
N GLU A 5 -9.75 -32.02 -13.93
CA GLU A 5 -10.49 -30.75 -14.09
C GLU A 5 -11.04 -30.23 -12.76
N LYS A 6 -11.43 -31.12 -11.85
CA LYS A 6 -11.94 -30.73 -10.53
C LYS A 6 -10.81 -30.17 -9.65
N VAL A 7 -9.66 -30.85 -9.61
CA VAL A 7 -8.48 -30.40 -8.86
C VAL A 7 -7.94 -29.06 -9.40
N GLN A 8 -7.91 -28.88 -10.72
CA GLN A 8 -7.50 -27.62 -11.36
C GLN A 8 -8.42 -26.45 -10.95
N ARG A 9 -9.74 -26.68 -10.97
CA ARG A 9 -10.74 -25.64 -10.64
C ARG A 9 -10.71 -25.26 -9.16
N ASP A 10 -10.49 -26.22 -8.26
CA ASP A 10 -10.38 -25.97 -6.83
C ASP A 10 -9.11 -25.14 -6.50
N ASN A 11 -7.97 -25.45 -7.14
CA ASN A 11 -6.75 -24.65 -7.01
C ASN A 11 -6.96 -23.21 -7.48
N ASP A 12 -7.54 -23.00 -8.66
CA ASP A 12 -7.82 -21.66 -9.21
C ASP A 12 -8.70 -20.80 -8.27
N SER A 13 -9.69 -21.42 -7.62
CA SER A 13 -10.59 -20.73 -6.70
C SER A 13 -9.88 -20.29 -5.40
N THR A 14 -8.95 -21.11 -4.91
CA THR A 14 -8.15 -20.84 -3.72
C THR A 14 -7.16 -19.71 -3.96
N PHE A 15 -6.52 -19.70 -5.13
CA PHE A 15 -5.61 -18.62 -5.53
C PHE A 15 -6.33 -17.28 -5.71
N LYS A 16 -7.53 -17.25 -6.32
CA LYS A 16 -8.36 -16.03 -6.43
C LYS A 16 -8.72 -15.45 -5.06
N SER A 17 -9.17 -16.33 -4.16
CA SER A 17 -9.57 -15.94 -2.80
C SER A 17 -8.39 -15.36 -2.02
N SER A 18 -7.21 -15.96 -2.14
CA SER A 18 -5.98 -15.50 -1.48
C SER A 18 -5.53 -14.11 -1.96
N LEU A 19 -5.66 -13.84 -3.26
CA LEU A 19 -5.33 -12.54 -3.85
C LEU A 19 -6.35 -11.45 -3.49
N LEU A 20 -7.64 -11.79 -3.42
CA LEU A 20 -8.66 -10.88 -2.88
C LEU A 20 -8.41 -10.54 -1.42
N LEU A 21 -8.03 -11.52 -0.60
CA LEU A 21 -7.63 -11.30 0.79
C LEU A 21 -6.41 -10.40 0.91
N LEU A 22 -5.39 -10.61 0.08
CA LEU A 22 -4.22 -9.74 0.02
C LEU A 22 -4.61 -8.29 -0.28
N ARG A 23 -5.46 -8.06 -1.29
CA ARG A 23 -5.92 -6.72 -1.69
C ARG A 23 -6.76 -6.04 -0.64
N LEU A 24 -7.67 -6.79 -0.01
CA LEU A 24 -8.47 -6.29 1.10
C LEU A 24 -7.54 -5.88 2.25
N GLY A 25 -6.54 -6.70 2.56
CA GLY A 25 -5.49 -6.37 3.52
C GLY A 25 -4.75 -5.07 3.15
N THR A 26 -4.31 -4.93 1.90
CA THR A 26 -3.65 -3.71 1.42
C THR A 26 -4.53 -2.47 1.56
N LEU A 27 -5.84 -2.57 1.26
CA LEU A 27 -6.79 -1.47 1.46
C LEU A 27 -6.95 -1.12 2.94
N VAL A 28 -7.03 -2.11 3.83
CA VAL A 28 -7.09 -1.87 5.28
C VAL A 28 -5.84 -1.14 5.75
N VAL A 29 -4.64 -1.58 5.32
CA VAL A 29 -3.38 -0.93 5.67
C VAL A 29 -3.32 0.52 5.15
N LEU A 30 -3.73 0.76 3.91
CA LEU A 30 -3.80 2.10 3.32
C LEU A 30 -4.78 3.00 4.10
N ALA A 31 -5.95 2.47 4.47
CA ALA A 31 -6.94 3.19 5.26
C ALA A 31 -6.39 3.51 6.67
N CYS A 32 -5.78 2.54 7.35
CA CYS A 32 -5.15 2.75 8.66
C CYS A 32 -4.04 3.82 8.58
N MET A 33 -3.18 3.76 7.54
CA MET A 33 -2.13 4.76 7.32
C MET A 33 -2.72 6.15 7.13
N LEU A 34 -3.77 6.28 6.30
CA LEU A 34 -4.47 7.55 6.08
C LEU A 34 -5.10 8.06 7.38
N THR A 35 -5.80 7.20 8.13
CA THR A 35 -6.41 7.57 9.43
C THR A 35 -5.36 8.06 10.41
N VAL A 36 -4.21 7.39 10.50
CA VAL A 36 -3.10 7.85 11.36
C VAL A 36 -2.56 9.20 10.90
N HIS A 37 -2.39 9.42 9.60
CA HIS A 37 -1.91 10.72 9.08
C HIS A 37 -2.93 11.86 9.26
N LEU A 38 -4.23 11.56 9.22
CA LEU A 38 -5.29 12.53 9.48
C LEU A 38 -5.46 12.83 10.97
N ARG A 39 -5.34 11.83 11.84
CA ARG A 39 -5.58 11.94 13.29
C ARG A 39 -4.35 12.36 14.10
N SER A 40 -3.14 12.10 13.62
CA SER A 40 -1.93 12.54 14.30
C SER A 40 -1.85 14.06 14.36
N LEU A 41 -1.58 14.58 15.57
CA LEU A 41 -1.34 16.00 15.81
C LEU A 41 -0.17 16.47 14.95
N ARG A 42 -0.45 17.45 14.07
CA ARG A 42 0.54 18.03 13.16
C ARG A 42 1.21 19.20 13.83
N LEU A 43 2.17 18.92 14.69
CA LEU A 43 2.83 19.94 15.50
C LEU A 43 3.91 20.68 14.72
N PHE A 44 4.45 20.05 13.67
CA PHE A 44 5.50 20.63 12.85
C PHE A 44 5.05 20.89 11.41
N ARG A 45 5.49 22.03 10.84
CA ARG A 45 5.19 22.41 9.44
C ARG A 45 5.60 21.34 8.43
N TRP A 46 6.67 20.59 8.69
CA TRP A 46 7.11 19.52 7.80
C TRP A 46 6.13 18.33 7.78
N GLU A 47 5.42 18.06 8.88
CA GLU A 47 4.39 17.00 8.92
C GLU A 47 3.16 17.35 8.08
N GLN A 48 2.80 18.64 7.99
CA GLN A 48 1.68 19.10 7.16
C GLN A 48 1.97 18.88 5.67
N SER A 49 3.18 19.21 5.20
CA SER A 49 3.60 18.99 3.82
C SER A 49 3.58 17.50 3.44
N VAL A 50 4.07 16.64 4.32
CA VAL A 50 4.07 15.19 4.09
C VAL A 50 2.65 14.63 4.06
N THR A 51 1.75 15.12 4.91
CA THR A 51 0.37 14.60 4.96
C THR A 51 -0.40 14.85 3.67
N GLY A 52 -0.21 16.01 3.02
CA GLY A 52 -0.82 16.28 1.71
C GLY A 52 -0.35 15.29 0.63
N GLY A 53 0.94 15.00 0.59
CA GLY A 53 1.51 14.00 -0.32
C GLY A 53 0.95 12.59 -0.07
N VAL A 54 0.72 12.22 1.19
CA VAL A 54 0.15 10.92 1.56
C VAL A 54 -1.29 10.76 1.08
N VAL A 55 -2.12 11.81 1.11
CA VAL A 55 -3.49 11.77 0.59
C VAL A 55 -3.49 11.50 -0.92
N ILE A 56 -2.66 12.22 -1.67
CA ILE A 56 -2.53 12.01 -3.13
C ILE A 56 -2.06 10.59 -3.41
N THR A 57 -1.06 10.12 -2.66
CA THR A 57 -0.52 8.76 -2.82
C THR A 57 -1.57 7.70 -2.52
N TYR A 58 -2.39 7.90 -1.49
CA TYR A 58 -3.53 7.03 -1.16
C TYR A 58 -4.53 6.96 -2.32
N CYS A 59 -4.90 8.09 -2.92
CA CYS A 59 -5.81 8.11 -4.06
C CYS A 59 -5.25 7.34 -5.26
N ILE A 60 -3.96 7.52 -5.57
CA ILE A 60 -3.27 6.79 -6.66
C ILE A 60 -3.26 5.28 -6.39
N ALA A 61 -2.92 4.88 -5.16
CA ALA A 61 -2.87 3.47 -4.77
C ALA A 61 -4.25 2.80 -4.81
N VAL A 62 -5.29 3.46 -4.29
CA VAL A 62 -6.67 2.95 -4.32
C VAL A 62 -7.18 2.86 -5.76
N LEU A 63 -6.87 3.84 -6.61
CA LEU A 63 -7.25 3.80 -8.03
C LEU A 63 -6.57 2.64 -8.76
N GLY A 64 -5.28 2.40 -8.49
CA GLY A 64 -4.56 1.24 -9.03
C GLY A 64 -5.19 -0.10 -8.62
N LEU A 65 -5.51 -0.25 -7.33
CA LEU A 65 -6.20 -1.45 -6.81
C LEU A 65 -7.61 -1.63 -7.42
N ALA A 66 -8.38 -0.54 -7.54
CA ALA A 66 -9.72 -0.55 -8.12
C ALA A 66 -9.72 -0.92 -9.60
N LEU A 67 -8.78 -0.36 -10.39
CA LEU A 67 -8.62 -0.72 -11.79
C LEU A 67 -8.25 -2.19 -11.96
N CYS A 68 -7.54 -2.80 -11.00
CA CYS A 68 -7.28 -4.23 -11.06
C CYS A 68 -8.56 -5.08 -10.90
N ALA A 69 -9.49 -4.66 -10.04
CA ALA A 69 -10.76 -5.35 -9.87
C ALA A 69 -11.64 -5.28 -11.14
N GLY A 70 -11.55 -4.18 -11.90
CA GLY A 70 -12.27 -4.02 -13.17
C GLY A 70 -11.52 -4.50 -14.42
N SER A 71 -10.20 -4.71 -14.35
CA SER A 71 -9.33 -5.05 -15.49
C SER A 71 -9.62 -6.41 -16.12
N THR A 72 -10.41 -7.27 -15.48
CA THR A 72 -10.80 -8.57 -16.04
C THR A 72 -11.52 -8.46 -17.38
N ASN A 73 -12.09 -7.29 -17.70
CA ASN A 73 -12.84 -7.07 -18.94
C ASN A 73 -12.13 -6.11 -19.93
N CYS A 74 -11.16 -5.29 -19.49
CA CYS A 74 -10.69 -4.14 -20.28
C CYS A 74 -9.16 -4.07 -20.55
N ARG A 75 -8.39 -5.17 -20.34
CA ARG A 75 -6.92 -5.21 -20.62
C ARG A 75 -6.09 -4.11 -19.91
N GLY A 76 -6.58 -3.55 -18.81
CA GLY A 76 -6.00 -2.39 -18.10
C GLY A 76 -4.74 -2.66 -17.26
N HIS A 77 -4.07 -3.80 -17.44
CA HIS A 77 -2.97 -4.26 -16.57
C HIS A 77 -1.76 -3.32 -16.56
N ALA A 78 -1.43 -2.67 -17.68
CA ALA A 78 -0.31 -1.72 -17.76
C ALA A 78 -0.57 -0.45 -16.93
N ILE A 79 -1.79 0.10 -17.00
CA ILE A 79 -2.18 1.28 -16.23
C ILE A 79 -2.24 0.95 -14.74
N GLN A 80 -2.79 -0.21 -14.41
CA GLN A 80 -2.80 -0.71 -13.04
C GLN A 80 -1.36 -0.83 -12.49
N ALA A 81 -0.47 -1.48 -13.23
CA ALA A 81 0.92 -1.66 -12.84
C ALA A 81 1.62 -0.30 -12.61
N TYR A 82 1.36 0.65 -13.50
CA TYR A 82 1.86 2.01 -13.38
C TYR A 82 1.35 2.71 -12.12
N LEU A 83 0.05 2.66 -11.83
CA LEU A 83 -0.54 3.32 -10.66
C LEU A 83 -0.13 2.66 -9.34
N CYS A 84 -0.17 1.33 -9.25
CA CYS A 84 0.28 0.61 -8.06
C CYS A 84 1.79 0.82 -7.82
N GLY A 85 2.61 0.78 -8.88
CA GLY A 85 4.04 1.05 -8.79
C GLY A 85 4.35 2.47 -8.37
N THR A 86 3.66 3.46 -8.95
CA THR A 86 3.79 4.87 -8.57
C THR A 86 3.37 5.09 -7.12
N GLY A 87 2.24 4.49 -6.70
CA GLY A 87 1.78 4.53 -5.31
C GLY A 87 2.82 3.95 -4.35
N ALA A 88 3.39 2.78 -4.66
CA ALA A 88 4.43 2.16 -3.84
C ALA A 88 5.69 3.02 -3.75
N ALA A 89 6.16 3.57 -4.87
CA ALA A 89 7.33 4.44 -4.90
C ALA A 89 7.12 5.71 -4.07
N LEU A 90 5.96 6.37 -4.21
CA LEU A 90 5.63 7.56 -3.43
C LEU A 90 5.52 7.26 -1.92
N LEU A 91 4.95 6.11 -1.53
CA LEU A 91 4.91 5.69 -0.13
C LEU A 91 6.30 5.42 0.44
N ALA A 92 7.18 4.77 -0.33
CA ALA A 92 8.57 4.53 0.06
C ALA A 92 9.36 5.84 0.21
N VAL A 93 9.21 6.76 -0.75
CA VAL A 93 9.81 8.10 -0.67
C VAL A 93 9.27 8.85 0.54
N ASN A 94 7.96 8.82 0.80
CA ASN A 94 7.37 9.46 1.98
C ASN A 94 7.95 8.89 3.28
N ALA A 95 8.05 7.57 3.41
CA ALA A 95 8.67 6.92 4.57
C ALA A 95 10.12 7.36 4.75
N GLY A 96 10.91 7.39 3.67
CA GLY A 96 12.30 7.83 3.69
C GLY A 96 12.45 9.31 4.05
N VAL A 97 11.60 10.18 3.51
CA VAL A 97 11.62 11.62 3.81
C VAL A 97 11.26 11.88 5.28
N ILE A 98 10.22 11.23 5.82
CA ILE A 98 9.85 11.34 7.23
C ILE A 98 11.02 10.90 8.11
N TYR A 99 11.59 9.73 7.83
CA TYR A 99 12.68 9.18 8.62
C TYR A 99 13.93 10.07 8.57
N ARG A 100 14.31 10.55 7.39
CA ARG A 100 15.45 11.46 7.21
C ARG A 100 15.22 12.79 7.91
N ARG A 101 14.03 13.39 7.79
CA ARG A 101 13.68 14.65 8.45
C ARG A 101 13.70 14.50 9.98
N TRP A 102 13.23 13.38 10.49
CA TRP A 102 13.30 13.07 11.93
C TRP A 102 14.75 12.91 12.41
N LYS A 103 15.58 12.18 11.66
CA LYS A 103 16.99 11.96 12.02
C LYS A 103 17.83 13.24 11.92
N SER A 104 17.54 14.11 10.97
CA SER A 104 18.23 15.40 10.78
C SER A 104 17.60 16.55 11.58
N ALA A 105 16.65 16.27 12.47
CA ALA A 105 16.02 17.28 13.30
C ALA A 105 17.04 17.86 14.29
N SER A 106 16.91 19.14 14.62
CA SER A 106 17.78 19.81 15.59
C SER A 106 17.63 19.20 17.00
N GLN A 107 18.64 19.38 17.85
CA GLN A 107 18.54 19.02 19.27
C GLN A 107 17.33 19.68 19.93
N LEU A 108 17.01 20.93 19.59
CA LEU A 108 15.83 21.63 20.11
C LEU A 108 14.53 20.88 19.81
N THR A 109 14.37 20.36 18.58
CA THR A 109 13.19 19.57 18.20
C THR A 109 13.11 18.23 18.94
N HIS A 110 14.24 17.61 19.26
CA HIS A 110 14.26 16.40 20.08
C HIS A 110 13.88 16.68 21.54
N VAL A 111 14.38 17.78 22.13
CA VAL A 111 14.03 18.21 23.49
C VAL A 111 12.55 18.58 23.57
N VAL A 112 12.03 19.34 22.60
CA VAL A 112 10.58 19.66 22.51
C VAL A 112 9.76 18.39 22.36
N ALA A 113 10.21 17.40 21.58
CA ALA A 113 9.52 16.12 21.45
C ALA A 113 9.51 15.30 22.75
N GLU A 114 10.55 15.41 23.59
CA GLU A 114 10.59 14.77 24.91
C GLU A 114 9.67 15.47 25.91
N LEU A 115 9.66 16.80 25.94
CA LEU A 115 8.73 17.59 26.76
C LEU A 115 7.27 17.31 26.39
N LEU A 116 6.97 17.21 25.09
CA LEU A 116 5.65 16.82 24.61
C LEU A 116 5.31 15.37 24.97
N GLY A 117 6.31 14.48 25.04
CA GLY A 117 6.15 13.13 25.56
C GLY A 117 5.69 13.12 27.01
N VAL A 118 6.24 13.99 27.86
CA VAL A 118 5.81 14.17 29.27
C VAL A 118 4.37 14.70 29.35
N LEU A 119 3.96 15.56 28.42
CA LEU A 119 2.59 16.05 28.27
C LEU A 119 1.63 15.02 27.64
N GLY A 120 2.06 13.77 27.45
CA GLY A 120 1.24 12.68 26.91
C GLY A 120 1.18 12.61 25.38
N VAL A 121 2.01 13.36 24.66
CA VAL A 121 2.09 13.35 23.19
C VAL A 121 3.37 12.63 22.73
N PRO A 122 3.32 11.31 22.48
CA PRO A 122 4.51 10.51 22.16
C PRO A 122 4.95 10.67 20.68
N LEU A 123 5.54 11.82 20.35
CA LEU A 123 6.00 12.17 18.99
C LEU A 123 6.92 11.12 18.36
N LYS A 124 7.93 10.64 19.10
CA LYS A 124 8.87 9.58 18.65
C LYS A 124 8.10 8.35 18.15
N ARG A 125 7.10 7.90 18.90
CA ARG A 125 6.28 6.73 18.56
C ARG A 125 5.41 6.99 17.34
N GLN A 126 4.81 8.18 17.24
CA GLN A 126 3.97 8.54 16.09
C GLN A 126 4.79 8.54 14.78
N VAL A 127 6.01 9.07 14.80
CA VAL A 127 6.90 9.06 13.62
C VAL A 127 7.23 7.63 13.19
N VAL A 128 7.60 6.75 14.12
CA VAL A 128 7.89 5.33 13.82
C VAL A 128 6.66 4.62 13.25
N ILE A 129 5.47 4.85 13.80
CA ILE A 129 4.22 4.26 13.30
C ILE A 129 3.93 4.76 11.87
N LYS A 130 4.09 6.06 11.59
CA LYS A 130 3.88 6.61 10.23
C LYS A 130 4.85 6.01 9.22
N VAL A 131 6.14 5.93 9.56
CA VAL A 131 7.18 5.37 8.69
C VAL A 131 6.93 3.88 8.42
N SER A 132 6.64 3.11 9.47
CA SER A 132 6.38 1.67 9.34
C SER A 132 5.11 1.39 8.54
N LEU A 133 4.01 2.10 8.78
CA LEU A 133 2.79 1.94 7.98
C LEU A 133 3.01 2.28 6.50
N SER A 134 3.73 3.34 6.19
CA SER A 134 4.07 3.69 4.80
C SER A 134 4.97 2.65 4.14
N ALA A 135 5.94 2.10 4.87
CA ALA A 135 6.80 1.03 4.37
C ALA A 135 6.00 -0.27 4.11
N ILE A 136 5.16 -0.69 5.06
CA ILE A 136 4.30 -1.88 4.91
C ILE A 136 3.36 -1.70 3.73
N ALA A 137 2.70 -0.55 3.60
CA ALA A 137 1.81 -0.26 2.49
C ALA A 137 2.53 -0.30 1.13
N ALA A 138 3.75 0.24 1.05
CA ALA A 138 4.57 0.14 -0.15
C ALA A 138 4.91 -1.31 -0.50
N THR A 139 5.31 -2.11 0.50
CA THR A 139 5.58 -3.53 0.32
C THR A 139 4.34 -4.30 -0.13
N CYS A 140 3.18 -4.06 0.47
CA CYS A 140 1.92 -4.69 0.08
C CYS A 140 1.55 -4.37 -1.38
N LEU A 141 1.74 -3.13 -1.83
CA LEU A 141 1.51 -2.75 -3.23
C LEU A 141 2.51 -3.41 -4.19
N LEU A 142 3.78 -3.52 -3.81
CA LEU A 142 4.79 -4.23 -4.60
C LEU A 142 4.49 -5.73 -4.70
N VAL A 143 4.02 -6.33 -3.61
CA VAL A 143 3.60 -7.74 -3.58
C VAL A 143 2.38 -7.94 -4.48
N ASP A 144 1.35 -7.08 -4.40
CA ASP A 144 0.20 -7.15 -5.31
C ASP A 144 0.62 -6.98 -6.78
N LEU A 145 1.55 -6.05 -7.06
CA LEU A 145 2.10 -5.85 -8.40
C LEU A 145 2.87 -7.09 -8.90
N PHE A 146 3.65 -7.73 -8.04
CA PHE A 146 4.43 -8.92 -8.38
C PHE A 146 3.53 -10.12 -8.68
N PHE A 147 2.44 -10.30 -7.93
CA PHE A 147 1.49 -11.41 -8.12
C PHE A 147 0.48 -11.15 -9.26
N ALA A 148 0.23 -9.90 -9.63
CA ALA A 148 -0.68 -9.54 -10.73
C ALA A 148 -0.40 -10.23 -12.09
N PRO A 149 0.84 -10.27 -12.63
CA PRO A 149 1.12 -10.87 -13.94
C PRO A 149 0.98 -12.40 -13.97
N TYR A 150 1.29 -13.09 -12.87
CA TYR A 150 1.09 -14.55 -12.76
C TYR A 150 -0.39 -14.91 -12.99
N PHE A 151 -1.30 -14.06 -12.49
CA PHE A 151 -2.74 -14.26 -12.61
C PHE A 151 -3.28 -14.03 -14.03
N SER A 152 -2.73 -13.06 -14.76
CA SER A 152 -3.10 -12.80 -16.15
C SER A 152 -2.66 -13.92 -17.11
N ARG A 153 -1.56 -14.62 -16.79
CA ARG A 153 -0.99 -15.67 -17.63
C ARG A 153 -1.78 -16.99 -17.58
N ASP A 154 -2.30 -17.38 -16.42
CA ASP A 154 -3.13 -18.60 -16.28
C ASP A 154 -4.47 -18.50 -17.03
N ARG A 155 -5.09 -17.32 -17.08
CA ARG A 155 -6.30 -17.11 -17.89
C ARG A 155 -6.05 -17.25 -19.39
N GLY A 156 -4.89 -16.81 -19.88
CA GLY A 156 -4.54 -16.90 -21.30
C GLY A 156 -4.42 -18.34 -21.77
N LEU A 157 -3.80 -19.20 -20.95
CA LEU A 157 -3.63 -20.63 -21.23
C LEU A 157 -4.93 -21.43 -21.07
N SER A 158 -5.79 -21.07 -20.11
CA SER A 158 -7.10 -21.70 -19.98
C SER A 158 -8.01 -21.43 -21.18
N ASN A 159 -7.93 -20.23 -21.79
CA ASN A 159 -8.76 -19.88 -22.94
C ASN A 159 -8.26 -20.50 -24.25
N SER A 160 -6.94 -20.72 -24.37
CA SER A 160 -6.35 -21.36 -25.56
C SER A 160 -6.59 -22.87 -25.61
N ASN A 161 -6.81 -23.53 -24.46
CA ASN A 161 -7.11 -24.97 -24.40
C ASN A 161 -8.60 -25.29 -24.57
N SER A 162 -9.47 -24.28 -24.58
CA SER A 162 -10.92 -24.41 -24.76
C SER A 162 -11.41 -23.93 -26.14
N SER A 163 -10.49 -23.67 -27.07
CA SER A 163 -10.75 -23.37 -28.48
C SER A 163 -10.28 -24.53 -29.34
#